data_AF-A0A550C4P3-F1
#
_entry.id   AF-A0A550C4P3-F1
#
_cell.length_a   1.000
_cell.length_b   1.000
_cell.length_c   1.000
_cell.angle_alpha   90.00
_cell.angle_beta   90.00
_cell.angle_gamma   90.00
#
_symmetry.space_group_name_H-M   'P 1'
#
loop_
_entity.id
_entity.type
_entity.pdbx_description
1 polymer ?
#
loop_
_entity_poly.entity_id
_entity_poly.type
_entity_poly.pdbx_seq_one_letter_code
_entity_poly.pdbx_strand_id
1 'polypeptide(L)' 'MLLSASAFFLQGLDFIVTERADPVVEPGVQSAHVHSVIGGSNFDLVTSTSYLQQSECTSAQIKEDKSNYWFPS' A
#
# COMPACT_ATOMS: atom_id res chain seq x y z
N MET A 1 -13.43 33.79 1.32
CA MET A 1 -11.99 33.64 0.99
C MET A 1 -11.72 32.14 0.99
N LEU A 2 -11.53 31.52 -0.16
CA LEU A 2 -11.20 30.09 -0.24
C LEU A 2 -9.68 29.97 -0.09
N LEU A 3 -9.22 29.27 0.94
CA LEU A 3 -7.81 28.95 1.11
C LEU A 3 -7.44 27.87 0.09
N SER A 4 -6.27 28.04 -0.55
CA SER A 4 -5.70 27.00 -1.39
C SER A 4 -5.26 25.82 -0.52
N ALA A 5 -5.52 24.59 -0.98
CA ALA A 5 -4.99 23.38 -0.40
C ALA A 5 -3.99 22.75 -1.39
N SER A 6 -2.84 22.30 -0.88
CA SER A 6 -1.92 21.46 -1.66
C SER A 6 -2.29 20.00 -1.44
N ALA A 7 -2.29 19.22 -2.52
CA ALA A 7 -2.52 17.78 -2.48
C ALA A 7 -1.52 17.08 -3.40
N PHE A 8 -1.13 15.88 -2.98
CA PHE A 8 -0.33 14.96 -3.78
C PHE A 8 -1.21 13.75 -4.11
N PHE A 9 -1.24 13.37 -5.39
CA PHE A 9 -2.05 12.27 -5.87
C PHE A 9 -1.16 11.18 -6.46
N LEU A 10 -1.36 9.96 -6.00
CA LEU A 10 -0.81 8.77 -6.62
C LEU A 10 -1.74 8.36 -7.77
N GLN A 11 -1.28 8.53 -9.02
CA GLN A 11 -2.07 8.25 -10.23
C GLN A 11 -1.41 7.16 -11.09
N GLY A 12 -2.24 6.37 -11.79
CA GLY A 12 -1.79 5.37 -12.76
C GLY A 12 -1.02 4.22 -12.11
N LEU A 13 -1.56 3.67 -11.02
CA LEU A 13 -0.96 2.57 -10.28
C LEU A 13 -1.73 1.27 -10.53
N ASP A 14 -0.99 0.18 -10.70
CA ASP A 14 -1.56 -1.16 -10.85
C ASP A 14 -1.61 -1.88 -9.49
N PHE A 15 -2.63 -2.70 -9.31
CA PHE A 15 -2.75 -3.56 -8.13
C PHE A 15 -1.68 -4.65 -8.15
N ILE A 16 -1.00 -4.82 -7.03
CA ILE A 16 -0.05 -5.91 -6.82
C ILE A 16 -0.75 -7.17 -6.30
N VAL A 17 -1.83 -7.00 -5.54
CA VAL A 17 -2.66 -8.08 -5.01
C VAL A 17 -4.05 -7.56 -4.61
N THR A 18 -5.05 -8.45 -4.63
CA THR A 18 -6.35 -8.24 -4.00
C THR A 18 -6.64 -9.40 -3.06
N GLU A 19 -6.59 -9.16 -1.75
CA GLU A 19 -6.69 -10.23 -0.75
C GLU A 19 -7.19 -9.73 0.62
N ARG A 20 -7.40 -10.67 1.54
CA ARG A 20 -7.85 -10.38 2.92
C ARG A 20 -6.66 -10.16 3.85
N ALA A 21 -5.97 -9.03 3.68
CA ALA A 21 -4.78 -8.67 4.46
C ALA A 21 -4.87 -7.23 4.95
N ASP A 22 -4.68 -7.00 6.25
CA ASP A 22 -4.50 -5.67 6.84
C ASP A 22 -3.38 -5.71 7.88
N PRO A 23 -2.13 -5.44 7.49
CA PRO A 23 -0.99 -5.56 8.40
C PRO A 23 -0.96 -4.48 9.51
N VAL A 24 -1.87 -3.51 9.48
CA VAL A 24 -1.97 -2.46 10.51
C VAL A 24 -3.08 -2.78 11.50
N VAL A 25 -4.26 -3.18 11.03
CA VAL A 25 -5.44 -3.43 11.87
C VAL A 25 -5.51 -4.88 12.37
N GLU A 26 -5.19 -5.85 11.51
CA GLU A 26 -5.28 -7.29 11.81
C GLU A 26 -3.97 -8.03 11.47
N PRO A 27 -2.84 -7.71 12.14
CA PRO A 27 -1.53 -8.22 11.74
C PRO A 27 -1.43 -9.74 11.91
N GLY A 28 -0.90 -10.42 10.90
CA GLY A 28 -0.61 -11.85 10.92
C GLY A 28 -1.81 -12.77 10.79
N VAL A 29 -3.02 -12.22 10.58
CA VAL A 29 -4.25 -12.99 10.41
C VAL A 29 -5.03 -12.49 9.19
N GLN A 30 -5.98 -13.30 8.73
CA GLN A 30 -6.86 -12.92 7.63
C GLN A 30 -7.75 -11.74 8.06
N SER A 31 -7.79 -10.69 7.24
CA SER A 31 -8.62 -9.53 7.54
C SER A 31 -10.12 -9.81 7.41
N ALA A 32 -10.94 -9.08 8.16
CA ALA A 32 -12.41 -9.10 8.08
C ALA A 32 -12.95 -8.76 6.67
N HIS A 33 -12.20 -7.97 5.88
CA HIS A 33 -12.60 -7.58 4.52
C HIS A 33 -11.44 -7.74 3.51
N VAL A 34 -11.75 -7.54 2.23
CA VAL A 34 -10.81 -7.66 1.11
C VAL A 34 -10.25 -6.27 0.79
N HIS A 35 -8.96 -6.24 0.53
CA HIS A 35 -8.24 -5.05 0.12
C HIS A 35 -7.64 -5.21 -1.27
N SER A 36 -7.67 -4.15 -2.06
CA SER A 36 -6.83 -4.01 -3.25
C SER A 36 -5.62 -3.18 -2.86
N VAL A 37 -4.44 -3.68 -3.21
CA VAL A 37 -3.18 -3.15 -2.71
C VAL A 37 -2.33 -2.66 -3.88
N ILE A 38 -1.70 -1.51 -3.69
CA ILE A 38 -0.66 -0.92 -4.56
C ILE A 38 0.61 -0.68 -3.73
N GLY A 39 1.76 -0.58 -4.39
CA GLY A 39 3.02 -0.23 -3.75
C GLY A 39 4.11 -1.28 -3.85
N GLY A 40 4.94 -1.39 -2.80
CA GLY A 40 6.09 -2.29 -2.73
C GLY A 40 5.73 -3.78 -2.71
N SER A 41 6.60 -4.61 -3.29
CA SER A 41 6.41 -6.06 -3.43
C SER A 41 6.49 -6.86 -2.13
N ASN A 42 7.02 -6.30 -1.03
CA ASN A 42 7.07 -6.95 0.28
C ASN A 42 5.79 -6.70 1.11
N PHE A 43 4.65 -6.46 0.46
CA PHE A 43 3.37 -6.48 1.16
C PHE A 43 3.10 -7.89 1.70
N ASP A 44 2.72 -7.97 2.97
CA ASP A 44 2.50 -9.23 3.68
C ASP A 44 1.55 -8.98 4.88
N LEU A 45 1.02 -10.04 5.47
CA LEU A 45 0.14 -9.99 6.66
C LEU A 45 0.83 -9.37 7.88
N VAL A 46 2.16 -9.44 7.95
CA VAL A 46 2.97 -8.73 8.94
C VAL A 46 4.05 -7.97 8.19
N THR A 47 4.11 -6.66 8.37
CA THR A 47 5.12 -5.84 7.70
C THR A 47 5.70 -4.78 8.63
N SER A 48 6.80 -4.17 8.19
CA SER A 48 7.44 -3.04 8.85
C SER A 48 8.05 -2.12 7.80
N THR A 49 8.32 -0.87 8.14
CA THR A 49 8.95 0.07 7.21
C THR A 49 10.27 -0.45 6.65
N SER A 50 11.12 -1.06 7.48
CA SER A 50 12.41 -1.61 7.02
C SER A 50 12.24 -2.83 6.12
N TYR A 51 11.19 -3.63 6.33
CA TYR A 51 10.87 -4.75 5.47
C TYR A 51 10.33 -4.29 4.10
N LEU A 52 9.44 -3.28 4.09
CA LEU A 52 8.94 -2.67 2.86
C LEU A 52 10.04 -2.00 2.04
N GLN A 53 10.99 -1.33 2.68
CA GLN A 53 12.15 -0.74 2.01
C GLN A 53 13.03 -1.75 1.26
N GLN A 54 12.94 -3.04 1.62
CA GLN A 54 13.64 -4.13 0.93
C GLN A 54 12.85 -4.71 -0.25
N SER A 55 11.69 -4.13 -0.60
CA SER A 55 10.90 -4.56 -1.76
C SER A 55 11.72 -4.45 -3.05
N GLU A 56 11.86 -5.54 -3.80
CA GLU A 56 12.55 -5.54 -5.10
C GLU A 56 11.88 -4.58 -6.09
N CYS A 57 10.55 -4.60 -6.17
CA CYS A 57 9.79 -3.74 -7.09
C CYS A 57 8.66 -2.97 -6.37
N THR A 58 8.02 -2.05 -7.09
CA THR A 58 6.87 -1.27 -6.62
C THR A 58 5.99 -0.93 -7.81
N SER A 59 4.66 -0.95 -7.62
CA SER A 59 3.73 -0.43 -8.63
C SER A 59 3.71 1.10 -8.68
N ALA A 60 4.31 1.79 -7.69
CA ALA A 60 4.50 3.24 -7.70
C ALA A 60 5.32 3.73 -8.91
N GLN A 61 5.00 4.96 -9.37
CA GLN A 61 5.73 5.63 -10.42
C GLN A 61 7.17 5.97 -9.99
N ILE A 62 7.33 6.43 -8.74
CA ILE A 62 8.62 6.68 -8.10
C ILE A 62 9.15 5.35 -7.57
N LYS A 63 10.33 4.91 -8.03
CA LYS A 63 10.82 3.55 -7.74
C LYS A 63 11.35 3.38 -6.32
N GLU A 64 11.70 4.49 -5.70
CA GLU A 64 12.09 4.61 -4.30
C GLU A 64 10.88 4.55 -3.36
N ASP A 65 9.65 4.79 -3.85
CA ASP A 65 8.44 4.63 -3.05
C ASP A 65 8.06 3.16 -2.96
N LYS A 66 8.45 2.55 -1.84
CA LYS A 66 8.12 1.16 -1.48
C LYS A 66 7.01 1.06 -0.44
N SER A 67 6.30 2.16 -0.17
CA SER A 67 5.16 2.15 0.74
C SER A 67 4.05 1.27 0.16
N ASN A 68 3.17 0.73 1.01
CA ASN A 68 1.94 0.10 0.56
C ASN A 68 0.75 0.99 0.87
N TYR A 69 -0.20 1.03 -0.07
CA TYR A 69 -1.49 1.67 0.08
C TYR A 69 -2.56 0.64 -0.27
N TRP A 70 -3.58 0.52 0.57
CA TRP A 70 -4.64 -0.45 0.38
C TRP A 70 -6.00 0.14 0.75
N PHE A 71 -7.03 -0.35 0.09
CA PHE A 71 -8.40 0.12 0.29
C PHE A 71 -9.43 -1.00 0.06
N PRO A 72 -10.60 -0.92 0.71
CA PRO A 72 -11.64 -1.93 0.57
C PRO A 72 -12.02 -2.15 -0.90
N SER A 73 -12.16 -3.42 -1.29
CA SER A 73 -12.57 -3.85 -2.65
C SER A 73 -13.98 -4.41 -2.70
#